data_AF-A0A7I8INQ3-F1
#
_entry.id   AF-A0A7I8INQ3-F1
#
_cell.length_a   1.000
_cell.length_b   1.000
_cell.length_c   1.000
_cell.angle_alpha   90.00
_cell.angle_beta   90.00
_cell.angle_gamma   90.00
#
_symmetry.space_group_name_H-M   'P 1'
#
loop_
_entity.id
_entity.type
_entity.pdbx_description
1 polymer ?
#
loop_
_entity_poly.entity_id
_entity_poly.type
_entity_poly.pdbx_seq_one_letter_code
_entity_poly.pdbx_strand_id
1 'polypeptide(L)'
;MGTMFPENGGYVVWVSSALGPFWGFQQGWMKWLSGVIDNALYPIPAVAAGGAARSISVLALTAALTYLNYRGLTIVGGVAVFLGVFSILPFAVMGLLSIPRLEPSRWLAAPPDLRSGVDWNLYLNTLFWNLNYWDSISTLAGRCRNQADPPRALFFALILVVLAYFFPLLAGTGAVPLDRELWTDGYFSEAAAALSNMGMFVAEMSSDSFQLLGMAERGMLPEFFARRSPYGAPLVGILFSASGVALLSWLSFQEIIAAENFLYCFGMIMEFVAFVKLRVEQPAASRPYKVPLGTTGCVLMLLPPTVLIFMVVSLAAVFFGFLLHPFLKLAERRRWATFSSSSDLPALDGAPPREHDDIANDDEEALVMAH
;
A
#
# COMPACT_ATOMS: atom_id res chain seq x y z
N MET A 1 -0.69 -7.69 15.66
CA MET A 1 -2.12 -7.57 16.04
C MET A 1 -2.95 -8.74 15.55
N GLY A 2 -2.64 -9.35 14.40
CA GLY A 2 -3.43 -10.46 13.83
C GLY A 2 -3.63 -11.67 14.73
N THR A 3 -2.73 -11.95 15.67
CA THR A 3 -2.94 -13.03 16.64
C THR A 3 -4.08 -12.76 17.62
N MET A 4 -4.45 -11.50 17.84
CA MET A 4 -5.56 -11.10 18.72
C MET A 4 -6.93 -11.21 18.01
N PHE A 5 -6.94 -11.07 16.68
CA PHE A 5 -8.15 -11.06 15.85
C PHE A 5 -8.03 -12.14 14.76
N PRO A 6 -8.44 -13.38 15.06
CA PRO A 6 -8.25 -14.54 14.19
C PRO A 6 -9.33 -14.66 13.12
N GLU A 7 -9.53 -13.60 12.36
CA GLU A 7 -10.58 -13.54 11.34
C GLU A 7 -10.04 -12.90 10.06
N ASN A 8 -10.78 -13.06 8.97
CA ASN A 8 -10.42 -12.42 7.70
C ASN A 8 -10.70 -10.91 7.79
N GLY A 9 -9.99 -10.12 6.98
CA GLY A 9 -10.10 -8.65 7.01
C GLY A 9 -8.97 -7.94 7.77
N GLY A 10 -8.18 -8.68 8.56
CA GLY A 10 -6.87 -8.23 9.05
C GLY A 10 -6.89 -6.86 9.76
N TYR A 11 -6.06 -5.94 9.27
CA TYR A 11 -5.91 -4.58 9.81
C TYR A 11 -7.22 -3.77 9.84
N VAL A 12 -8.21 -4.07 8.99
CA VAL A 12 -9.53 -3.42 9.03
C VAL A 12 -10.19 -3.65 10.39
N VAL A 13 -10.12 -4.88 10.88
CA VAL A 13 -10.71 -5.26 12.18
C VAL A 13 -10.01 -4.52 13.30
N TRP A 14 -8.67 -4.47 13.29
CA TRP A 14 -7.90 -3.85 14.36
C TRP A 14 -8.20 -2.37 14.48
N VAL A 15 -8.23 -1.67 13.34
CA VAL A 15 -8.58 -0.26 13.27
C VAL A 15 -10.04 -0.04 13.64
N SER A 16 -10.96 -0.91 13.22
CA SER A 16 -12.37 -0.84 13.63
C SER A 16 -12.54 -0.99 15.14
N SER A 17 -11.83 -1.94 15.75
CA SER A 17 -11.89 -2.19 17.20
C SER A 17 -11.24 -1.08 18.02
N ALA A 18 -10.23 -0.40 17.48
CA ALA A 18 -9.53 0.68 18.17
C ALA A 18 -10.19 2.05 17.95
N LEU A 19 -10.52 2.39 16.71
CA LEU A 19 -10.90 3.74 16.28
C LEU A 19 -12.38 3.83 15.85
N GLY A 20 -13.09 2.71 15.79
CA GLY A 20 -14.50 2.64 15.45
C GLY A 20 -14.77 2.31 13.98
N PRO A 21 -16.03 2.00 13.61
CA PRO A 21 -16.39 1.45 12.30
C PRO A 21 -16.02 2.35 11.12
N PHE A 22 -16.18 3.68 11.25
CA PHE A 22 -15.85 4.63 10.20
C PHE A 22 -14.36 4.56 9.81
N TRP A 23 -13.47 4.62 10.80
CA TRP A 23 -12.03 4.56 10.59
C TRP A 23 -11.56 3.17 10.12
N GLY A 24 -12.26 2.12 10.57
CA GLY A 24 -12.09 0.78 10.06
C GLY A 24 -12.39 0.67 8.56
N PHE A 25 -13.52 1.25 8.12
CA PHE A 25 -13.87 1.31 6.70
C PHE A 25 -12.85 2.11 5.90
N GLN A 26 -12.43 3.29 6.39
CA GLN A 26 -11.42 4.11 5.70
C GLN A 26 -10.10 3.37 5.55
N GLN A 27 -9.68 2.67 6.60
CA GLN A 27 -8.49 1.82 6.52
C GLN A 27 -8.64 0.75 5.43
N GLY A 28 -9.76 0.03 5.44
CA GLY A 28 -10.04 -1.00 4.46
C GLY A 28 -10.08 -0.46 3.03
N TRP A 29 -10.73 0.68 2.81
CA TRP A 29 -10.80 1.30 1.49
C TRP A 29 -9.43 1.71 0.97
N MET A 30 -8.62 2.41 1.77
CA MET A 30 -7.31 2.92 1.35
C MET A 30 -6.33 1.77 1.08
N LYS A 31 -6.26 0.77 1.96
CA LYS A 31 -5.38 -0.38 1.78
C LYS A 31 -5.80 -1.27 0.61
N TRP A 32 -7.11 -1.48 0.43
CA TRP A 32 -7.61 -2.23 -0.72
C TRP A 32 -7.27 -1.51 -2.02
N LEU A 33 -7.51 -0.20 -2.11
CA LEU A 33 -7.18 0.57 -3.30
C LEU A 33 -5.67 0.54 -3.59
N SER A 34 -4.84 0.64 -2.55
CA SER A 34 -3.39 0.46 -2.63
C SER A 34 -3.02 -0.91 -3.24
N GLY A 35 -3.57 -1.99 -2.70
CA GLY A 35 -3.30 -3.36 -3.19
C GLY A 35 -3.75 -3.57 -4.63
N VAL A 36 -4.90 -3.03 -5.04
CA VAL A 36 -5.36 -3.11 -6.43
C VAL A 36 -4.43 -2.33 -7.38
N ILE A 37 -3.92 -1.18 -6.95
CA ILE A 37 -2.97 -0.37 -7.72
C ILE A 37 -1.62 -1.10 -7.84
N ASP A 38 -1.13 -1.66 -6.74
CA ASP A 38 0.10 -2.46 -6.70
C ASP A 38 0.00 -3.70 -7.59
N ASN A 39 -1.11 -4.43 -7.48
CA ASN A 39 -1.33 -5.65 -8.24
C ASN A 39 -1.34 -5.43 -9.76
N ALA A 40 -1.61 -4.19 -10.22
CA ALA A 40 -1.53 -3.82 -11.64
C ALA A 40 -0.08 -3.81 -12.17
N LEU A 41 0.92 -3.68 -11.31
CA LEU A 41 2.34 -3.61 -11.68
C LEU A 41 2.90 -4.95 -12.14
N TYR A 42 2.42 -6.06 -11.60
CA TYR A 42 3.10 -7.36 -11.75
C TYR A 42 2.91 -8.07 -13.11
N PRO A 43 1.73 -8.04 -13.77
CA PRO A 43 1.54 -8.76 -15.04
C PRO A 43 2.35 -8.19 -16.20
N ILE A 44 2.62 -6.88 -16.18
CA ILE A 44 3.27 -6.12 -17.25
C ILE A 44 4.74 -6.55 -17.48
N PRO A 45 5.61 -6.60 -16.46
CA PRO A 45 7.00 -7.04 -16.59
C PRO A 45 7.15 -8.56 -16.74
N ALA A 46 6.11 -9.35 -16.44
CA ALA A 46 6.14 -10.81 -16.62
C ALA A 46 6.01 -11.26 -18.08
N VAL A 47 5.75 -10.32 -19.02
CA VAL A 47 5.52 -10.61 -20.44
C VAL A 47 6.61 -9.98 -21.32
N ALA A 48 7.44 -10.83 -21.91
CA ALA A 48 8.47 -10.44 -22.87
C ALA A 48 7.91 -10.31 -24.30
N ALA A 49 6.96 -9.39 -24.52
CA ALA A 49 6.38 -9.11 -25.84
C ALA A 49 6.18 -7.61 -26.07
N GLY A 50 6.11 -7.21 -27.34
CA GLY A 50 5.86 -5.82 -27.77
C GLY A 50 4.47 -5.62 -28.41
N GLY A 51 4.00 -4.37 -28.44
CA GLY A 51 2.78 -3.96 -29.16
C GLY A 51 1.51 -4.71 -28.72
N ALA A 52 0.68 -5.10 -29.69
CA ALA A 52 -0.59 -5.80 -29.44
C ALA A 52 -0.40 -7.17 -28.78
N ALA A 53 0.69 -7.89 -29.12
CA ALA A 53 1.02 -9.18 -28.51
C ALA A 53 1.25 -9.04 -27.00
N ARG A 54 1.92 -7.96 -26.56
CA ARG A 54 2.08 -7.65 -25.13
C ARG A 54 0.75 -7.55 -24.42
N SER A 55 -0.17 -6.76 -24.99
CA SER A 55 -1.48 -6.50 -24.37
C SER A 55 -2.29 -7.79 -24.23
N ILE A 56 -2.30 -8.62 -25.28
CA ILE A 56 -2.99 -9.93 -25.28
C ILE A 56 -2.36 -10.86 -24.24
N SER A 57 -1.03 -10.96 -24.21
CA SER A 57 -0.31 -11.82 -23.26
C SER A 57 -0.49 -11.38 -21.81
N VAL A 58 -0.50 -10.07 -21.53
CA VAL A 58 -0.77 -9.52 -20.19
C VAL A 58 -2.19 -9.87 -19.76
N LEU A 59 -3.19 -9.69 -20.62
CA LEU A 59 -4.58 -10.05 -20.32
C LEU A 59 -4.75 -11.57 -20.12
N ALA A 60 -4.12 -12.38 -20.96
CA ALA A 60 -4.17 -13.84 -20.85
C ALA A 60 -3.51 -14.33 -19.55
N LEU A 61 -2.34 -13.79 -19.20
CA LEU A 61 -1.65 -14.10 -17.95
C LEU A 61 -2.50 -13.67 -16.75
N THR A 62 -3.02 -12.45 -16.77
CA THR A 62 -3.92 -11.92 -15.73
C THR A 62 -5.11 -12.85 -15.54
N ALA A 63 -5.78 -13.27 -16.63
CA ALA A 63 -6.91 -14.19 -16.57
C ALA A 63 -6.51 -15.57 -15.98
N ALA A 64 -5.36 -16.11 -16.37
CA ALA A 64 -4.86 -17.39 -15.86
C ALA A 64 -4.57 -17.33 -14.35
N LEU A 65 -3.88 -16.29 -13.88
CA LEU A 65 -3.57 -16.09 -12.46
C LEU A 65 -4.82 -15.77 -11.62
N THR A 66 -5.78 -15.05 -12.21
CA THR A 66 -7.10 -14.79 -11.62
C THR A 66 -7.88 -16.10 -11.44
N TYR A 67 -7.83 -16.99 -12.43
CA TYR A 67 -8.44 -18.32 -12.35
C TYR A 67 -7.80 -19.19 -11.25
N LEU A 68 -6.48 -19.12 -11.05
CA LEU A 68 -5.82 -19.80 -9.93
C LEU A 68 -6.34 -19.30 -8.58
N ASN A 69 -6.51 -17.98 -8.42
CA ASN A 69 -7.12 -17.39 -7.23
C ASN A 69 -8.57 -17.87 -7.02
N TYR A 70 -9.35 -17.97 -8.10
CA TYR A 70 -10.73 -18.49 -8.05
C TYR A 70 -10.80 -19.94 -7.54
N ARG A 71 -9.79 -20.76 -7.88
CA ARG A 71 -9.66 -22.17 -7.50
C ARG A 71 -9.30 -22.38 -6.02
N GLY A 72 -8.99 -21.32 -5.28
CA GLY A 72 -8.88 -21.33 -3.84
C GLY A 72 -7.45 -21.25 -3.28
N LEU A 73 -7.39 -20.85 -2.02
CA LEU A 73 -6.15 -20.44 -1.34
C LEU A 73 -5.11 -21.57 -1.22
N THR A 74 -5.52 -22.83 -1.13
CA THR A 74 -4.57 -23.97 -1.08
C THR A 74 -3.75 -24.09 -2.35
N ILE A 75 -4.38 -23.88 -3.52
CA ILE A 75 -3.68 -23.92 -4.81
C ILE A 75 -2.79 -22.68 -4.94
N VAL A 76 -3.31 -21.51 -4.58
CA VAL A 76 -2.53 -20.25 -4.55
C VAL A 76 -1.27 -20.40 -3.71
N GLY A 77 -1.37 -20.92 -2.49
CA GLY A 77 -0.22 -21.13 -1.62
C GLY A 77 0.82 -22.10 -2.22
N GLY A 78 0.36 -23.20 -2.81
CA GLY A 78 1.26 -24.16 -3.48
C GLY A 78 1.97 -23.56 -4.70
N VAL A 79 1.24 -22.80 -5.53
CA VAL A 79 1.79 -22.09 -6.69
C VAL A 79 2.77 -21.01 -6.24
N ALA A 80 2.44 -20.21 -5.23
CA ALA A 80 3.32 -19.16 -4.71
C ALA A 80 4.64 -19.73 -4.18
N VAL A 81 4.60 -20.84 -3.44
CA VAL A 81 5.82 -21.54 -2.98
C VAL A 81 6.63 -22.06 -4.17
N PHE A 82 5.98 -22.68 -5.17
CA PHE A 82 6.66 -23.14 -6.38
C PHE A 82 7.34 -21.96 -7.11
N LEU A 83 6.62 -20.89 -7.38
CA LEU A 83 7.14 -19.71 -8.07
C LEU A 83 8.29 -19.06 -7.28
N GLY A 84 8.19 -18.97 -5.95
CA GLY A 84 9.24 -18.45 -5.09
C GLY A 84 10.51 -19.30 -5.08
N VAL A 85 10.39 -20.63 -5.04
CA VAL A 85 11.56 -21.52 -5.13
C VAL A 85 12.24 -21.38 -6.49
N PHE A 86 11.46 -21.37 -7.57
CA PHE A 86 12.00 -21.23 -8.93
C PHE A 86 12.56 -19.84 -9.22
N SER A 87 12.04 -18.78 -8.59
CA SER A 87 12.60 -17.43 -8.73
C SER A 87 13.92 -17.30 -7.96
N ILE A 88 14.06 -17.92 -6.78
CA ILE A 88 15.29 -17.87 -5.97
C ILE A 88 16.41 -18.73 -6.56
N LEU A 89 16.08 -19.87 -7.17
CA LEU A 89 17.06 -20.87 -7.61
C LEU A 89 18.13 -20.32 -8.58
N PRO A 90 17.80 -19.55 -9.65
CA PRO A 90 18.79 -18.96 -10.52
C PRO A 90 19.78 -18.07 -9.76
N PHE A 91 19.29 -17.28 -8.81
CA PHE A 91 20.15 -16.41 -8.01
C PHE A 91 21.04 -17.19 -7.04
N ALA A 92 20.53 -18.27 -6.45
CA ALA A 92 21.34 -19.17 -5.63
C ALA A 92 22.50 -19.77 -6.44
N VAL A 93 22.20 -20.29 -7.64
CA VAL A 93 23.20 -20.87 -8.55
C VAL A 93 24.20 -19.82 -9.03
N MET A 94 23.72 -18.70 -9.57
CA MET A 94 24.58 -17.61 -10.06
C MET A 94 25.44 -17.04 -8.93
N GLY A 95 24.88 -16.87 -7.74
CA GLY A 95 25.63 -16.37 -6.59
C GLY A 95 26.74 -17.31 -6.17
N LEU A 96 26.51 -18.62 -6.14
CA LEU A 96 27.56 -19.61 -5.87
C LEU A 96 28.65 -19.62 -6.96
N LEU A 97 28.25 -19.55 -8.23
CA LEU A 97 29.18 -19.47 -9.36
C LEU A 97 29.98 -18.17 -9.38
N SER A 98 29.46 -17.10 -8.78
CA SER A 98 30.13 -15.80 -8.71
C SER A 98 31.28 -15.76 -7.70
N ILE A 99 31.30 -16.66 -6.70
CA ILE A 99 32.26 -16.66 -5.58
C ILE A 99 33.72 -16.52 -6.03
N PRO A 100 34.22 -17.26 -7.04
CA PRO A 100 35.61 -17.16 -7.48
C PRO A 100 35.95 -15.83 -8.17
N ARG A 101 34.95 -15.05 -8.58
CA ARG A 101 35.09 -13.79 -9.32
C ARG A 101 34.79 -12.56 -8.46
N LEU A 102 34.52 -12.74 -7.16
CA LEU A 102 34.18 -11.64 -6.26
C LEU A 102 35.40 -10.74 -6.02
N GLU A 103 35.21 -9.45 -6.28
CA GLU A 103 36.16 -8.39 -5.93
C GLU A 103 35.51 -7.45 -4.90
N PRO A 104 35.76 -7.62 -3.59
CA PRO A 104 35.13 -6.84 -2.53
C PRO A 104 35.35 -5.32 -2.63
N SER A 105 36.44 -4.89 -3.27
CA SER A 105 36.72 -3.47 -3.54
C SER A 105 35.62 -2.80 -4.36
N ARG A 106 34.88 -3.55 -5.17
CA ARG A 106 33.77 -3.03 -5.99
C ARG A 106 32.57 -2.59 -5.16
N TRP A 107 32.36 -3.18 -3.99
CA TRP A 107 31.27 -2.77 -3.08
C TRP A 107 31.48 -1.38 -2.46
N LEU A 108 32.71 -0.87 -2.51
CA LEU A 108 33.07 0.46 -2.04
C LEU A 108 33.00 1.51 -3.15
N ALA A 109 32.68 1.12 -4.39
CA ALA A 109 32.55 2.04 -5.50
C ALA A 109 31.34 2.96 -5.29
N ALA A 110 31.61 4.27 -5.25
CA ALA A 110 30.57 5.29 -5.17
C ALA A 110 30.55 6.15 -6.45
N PRO A 111 29.37 6.51 -6.95
CA PRO A 111 29.22 7.50 -8.01
C PRO A 111 29.94 8.81 -7.69
N PRO A 112 30.70 9.41 -8.63
CA PRO A 112 31.21 10.78 -8.48
C PRO A 112 30.07 11.80 -8.30
N ASP A 113 28.91 11.49 -8.89
CA ASP A 113 27.70 12.29 -8.94
C ASP A 113 26.64 11.90 -7.91
N LEU A 114 26.98 11.15 -6.85
CA LEU A 114 26.03 10.58 -5.89
C LEU A 114 25.00 11.59 -5.33
N ARG A 115 25.41 12.86 -5.14
CA ARG A 115 24.52 13.91 -4.62
C ARG A 115 23.62 14.56 -5.67
N SER A 116 24.04 14.61 -6.93
CA SER A 116 23.37 15.38 -7.99
C SER A 116 22.76 14.52 -9.09
N GLY A 117 23.24 13.28 -9.25
CA GLY A 117 22.79 12.34 -10.28
C GLY A 117 21.80 11.28 -9.79
N VAL A 118 21.53 11.21 -8.49
CA VAL A 118 20.54 10.28 -7.91
C VAL A 118 19.22 11.01 -7.69
N ASP A 119 18.16 10.51 -8.32
CA ASP A 119 16.80 10.88 -7.95
C ASP A 119 16.43 10.20 -6.62
N TRP A 120 16.66 10.90 -5.52
CA TRP A 120 16.37 10.42 -4.18
C TRP A 120 14.87 10.22 -3.93
N ASN A 121 14.00 10.96 -4.62
CA ASN A 121 12.57 10.81 -4.46
C ASN A 121 12.11 9.48 -5.06
N LEU A 122 12.53 9.19 -6.29
CA LEU A 122 12.26 7.91 -6.95
C LEU A 122 12.88 6.76 -6.16
N TYR A 123 14.15 6.88 -5.77
CA TYR A 123 14.85 5.83 -5.01
C TYR A 123 14.14 5.48 -3.70
N LEU A 124 13.78 6.47 -2.88
CA LEU A 124 13.11 6.22 -1.61
C LEU A 124 11.67 5.69 -1.80
N ASN A 125 10.94 6.15 -2.81
CA ASN A 125 9.61 5.63 -3.12
C ASN A 125 9.67 4.17 -3.58
N THR A 126 10.59 3.82 -4.48
CA THR A 126 10.77 2.45 -4.94
C THR A 126 11.25 1.54 -3.81
N LEU A 127 12.16 2.00 -2.95
CA LEU A 127 12.63 1.25 -1.79
C LEU A 127 11.50 1.01 -0.76
N PHE A 128 10.66 2.02 -0.52
CA PHE A 128 9.53 1.90 0.37
C PHE A 128 8.51 0.88 -0.17
N TRP A 129 8.11 1.02 -1.44
CA TRP A 129 7.26 0.05 -2.14
C TRP A 129 7.79 -1.38 -2.03
N ASN A 130 9.07 -1.56 -2.30
CA ASN A 130 9.75 -2.85 -2.28
C ASN A 130 9.68 -3.59 -0.92
N LEU A 131 9.47 -2.85 0.18
CA LEU A 131 9.44 -3.38 1.55
C LEU A 131 8.05 -3.31 2.20
N ASN A 132 7.00 -2.97 1.44
CA ASN A 132 5.63 -2.88 1.94
C ASN A 132 4.90 -4.23 2.00
N TYR A 133 3.63 -4.20 2.42
CA TYR A 133 2.66 -5.31 2.42
C TYR A 133 2.92 -6.49 3.38
N TRP A 134 3.84 -6.35 4.33
CA TRP A 134 4.04 -7.37 5.39
C TRP A 134 2.80 -7.58 6.28
N ASP A 135 1.94 -6.57 6.39
CA ASP A 135 0.66 -6.60 7.10
C ASP A 135 -0.44 -7.36 6.35
N SER A 136 -0.32 -7.56 5.04
CA SER A 136 -1.28 -8.29 4.20
C SER A 136 -1.56 -9.71 4.69
N ILE A 137 -0.58 -10.39 5.31
CA ILE A 137 -0.78 -11.72 5.90
C ILE A 137 -1.94 -11.74 6.92
N SER A 138 -2.26 -10.59 7.53
CA SER A 138 -3.35 -10.48 8.49
C SER A 138 -4.73 -10.66 7.89
N THR A 139 -4.92 -10.36 6.61
CA THR A 139 -6.21 -10.52 5.92
C THR A 139 -6.61 -12.00 5.82
N LEU A 140 -5.62 -12.90 5.94
CA LEU A 140 -5.75 -14.35 5.93
C LEU A 140 -5.69 -14.98 7.34
N ALA A 141 -5.65 -14.18 8.41
CA ALA A 141 -5.50 -14.70 9.78
C ALA A 141 -6.60 -15.71 10.17
N GLY A 142 -7.82 -15.52 9.67
CA GLY A 142 -8.95 -16.44 9.87
C GLY A 142 -8.79 -17.82 9.20
N ARG A 143 -7.78 -18.00 8.34
CA ARG A 143 -7.46 -19.29 7.69
C ARG A 143 -6.35 -20.06 8.38
N CYS A 144 -5.65 -19.45 9.34
CA CYS A 144 -4.61 -20.12 10.09
C CYS A 144 -5.20 -21.06 11.14
N ARG A 145 -4.73 -22.31 11.18
CA ARG A 145 -5.16 -23.30 12.20
C ARG A 145 -4.74 -22.87 13.61
N ASN A 146 -3.55 -22.32 13.75
CA ASN A 146 -3.02 -21.81 15.01
C ASN A 146 -2.64 -20.34 14.85
N GLN A 147 -3.14 -19.52 15.77
CA GLN A 147 -2.95 -18.07 15.77
C GLN A 147 -1.51 -17.65 16.09
N ALA A 148 -0.69 -18.55 16.62
CA ALA A 148 0.73 -18.32 16.88
C ALA A 148 1.64 -18.59 15.66
N ASP A 149 1.11 -19.15 14.57
CA ASP A 149 1.89 -19.48 13.38
C ASP A 149 2.29 -18.25 12.54
N PRO A 150 1.42 -17.24 12.30
CA PRO A 150 1.79 -16.11 11.45
C PRO A 150 3.04 -15.34 11.90
N PRO A 151 3.24 -15.01 13.20
CA PRO A 151 4.48 -14.38 13.64
C PRO A 151 5.74 -15.23 13.38
N ARG A 152 5.63 -16.56 13.52
CA ARG A 152 6.75 -17.48 13.24
C ARG A 152 7.05 -17.53 11.74
N ALA A 153 6.02 -17.62 10.91
CA ALA A 153 6.14 -17.59 9.47
C ALA A 153 6.78 -16.27 8.99
N LEU A 154 6.33 -15.12 9.51
CA LEU A 154 6.92 -13.81 9.22
C LEU A 154 8.40 -13.72 9.61
N PHE A 155 8.80 -14.30 10.73
CA PHE A 155 10.21 -14.32 11.15
C PHE A 155 11.10 -15.08 10.16
N PHE A 156 10.68 -16.28 9.74
CA PHE A 156 11.44 -17.05 8.73
C PHE A 156 11.37 -16.41 7.35
N ALA A 157 10.23 -15.81 6.98
CA ALA A 157 10.10 -15.04 5.75
C ALA A 157 11.06 -13.85 5.73
N LEU A 158 11.22 -13.13 6.85
CA LEU A 158 12.19 -12.04 6.96
C LEU A 158 13.63 -12.52 6.74
N ILE A 159 14.03 -13.64 7.35
CA ILE A 159 15.37 -14.21 7.13
C ILE A 159 15.54 -14.57 5.64
N LEU A 160 14.56 -15.24 5.04
CA LEU A 160 14.61 -15.62 3.64
C LEU A 160 14.70 -14.41 2.71
N VAL A 161 13.91 -13.37 2.96
CA VAL A 161 13.92 -12.11 2.22
C VAL A 161 15.30 -11.45 2.35
N VAL A 162 15.81 -11.24 3.56
CA VAL A 162 17.15 -10.65 3.76
C VAL A 162 18.21 -11.41 2.98
N LEU A 163 18.21 -12.75 3.03
CA LEU A 163 19.15 -13.56 2.25
C LEU A 163 18.93 -13.41 0.75
N ALA A 164 17.69 -13.43 0.27
CA ALA A 164 17.33 -13.31 -1.14
C ALA A 164 17.62 -11.92 -1.73
N TYR A 165 17.67 -10.87 -0.91
CA TYR A 165 18.12 -9.54 -1.33
C TYR A 165 19.65 -9.43 -1.30
N PHE A 166 20.27 -9.72 -0.16
CA PHE A 166 21.71 -9.47 0.01
C PHE A 166 22.58 -10.42 -0.79
N PHE A 167 22.26 -11.72 -0.82
CA PHE A 167 23.13 -12.70 -1.48
C PHE A 167 23.28 -12.44 -2.98
N PRO A 168 22.19 -12.27 -3.76
CA PRO A 168 22.31 -12.02 -5.20
C PRO A 168 22.87 -10.63 -5.50
N LEU A 169 22.54 -9.63 -4.68
CA LEU A 169 23.05 -8.27 -4.85
C LEU A 169 24.57 -8.19 -4.65
N LEU A 170 25.09 -8.79 -3.56
CA LEU A 170 26.52 -8.84 -3.27
C LEU A 170 27.28 -9.67 -4.31
N ALA A 171 26.68 -10.77 -4.76
CA ALA A 171 27.21 -11.61 -5.83
C ALA A 171 27.33 -10.83 -7.14
N GLY A 172 26.25 -10.20 -7.60
CA GLY A 172 26.20 -9.45 -8.86
C GLY A 172 27.15 -8.25 -8.86
N THR A 173 27.05 -7.39 -7.84
CA THR A 173 27.91 -6.18 -7.71
C THR A 173 29.37 -6.50 -7.44
N GLY A 174 29.66 -7.63 -6.79
CA GLY A 174 31.03 -8.07 -6.50
C GLY A 174 31.70 -8.74 -7.69
N ALA A 175 30.96 -9.47 -8.52
CA ALA A 175 31.52 -10.26 -9.63
C ALA A 175 31.50 -9.54 -10.99
N VAL A 176 30.55 -8.63 -11.21
CA VAL A 176 30.39 -7.91 -12.49
C VAL A 176 30.87 -6.45 -12.35
N PRO A 177 31.58 -5.89 -13.34
CA PRO A 177 31.93 -4.47 -13.33
C PRO A 177 30.68 -3.57 -13.27
N LEU A 178 30.78 -2.44 -12.57
CA LEU A 178 29.68 -1.49 -12.46
C LEU A 178 29.47 -0.75 -13.78
N ASP A 179 28.40 -1.08 -14.48
CA ASP A 179 27.87 -0.33 -15.62
C ASP A 179 26.39 -0.07 -15.37
N ARG A 180 26.02 1.19 -15.08
CA ARG A 180 24.66 1.54 -14.65
C ARG A 180 23.64 1.46 -15.79
N GLU A 181 24.07 1.64 -17.03
CA GLU A 181 23.16 1.66 -18.18
C GLU A 181 22.55 0.28 -18.44
N LEU A 182 23.21 -0.78 -17.98
CA LEU A 182 22.74 -2.15 -18.08
C LEU A 182 21.72 -2.53 -17.00
N TRP A 183 21.58 -1.74 -15.93
CA TRP A 183 20.72 -2.08 -14.79
C TRP A 183 19.26 -1.76 -15.09
N THR A 184 18.63 -2.65 -15.84
CA THR A 184 17.19 -2.64 -16.13
C THR A 184 16.47 -3.74 -15.35
N ASP A 185 15.13 -3.69 -15.34
CA ASP A 185 14.32 -4.75 -14.74
C ASP A 185 14.69 -6.12 -15.32
N GLY A 186 14.85 -7.11 -14.44
CA GLY A 186 15.22 -8.46 -14.86
C GLY A 186 16.68 -8.64 -15.29
N TYR A 187 17.55 -7.61 -15.17
CA TYR A 187 18.96 -7.64 -15.60
C TYR A 187 19.71 -8.92 -15.21
N PHE A 188 19.57 -9.36 -13.96
CA PHE A 188 20.23 -10.58 -13.50
C PHE A 188 19.55 -11.87 -14.01
N SER A 189 18.22 -11.89 -14.14
CA SER A 189 17.47 -13.02 -14.69
C SER A 189 16.02 -12.62 -15.02
N GLU A 190 15.72 -12.46 -16.31
CA GLU A 190 14.37 -12.14 -16.80
C GLU A 190 13.34 -13.20 -16.39
N ALA A 191 13.69 -14.48 -16.49
CA ALA A 191 12.81 -15.59 -16.14
C ALA A 191 12.48 -15.60 -14.63
N ALA A 192 13.48 -15.38 -13.77
CA ALA A 192 13.25 -15.32 -12.33
C ALA A 192 12.39 -14.11 -11.95
N ALA A 193 12.63 -12.95 -12.58
CA ALA A 193 11.84 -11.75 -12.40
C ALA A 193 10.38 -11.97 -12.81
N ALA A 194 10.13 -12.57 -13.99
CA ALA A 194 8.80 -12.88 -14.46
C ALA A 194 8.05 -13.83 -13.51
N LEU A 195 8.70 -14.89 -13.03
CA LEU A 195 8.10 -15.84 -12.07
C LEU A 195 7.80 -15.19 -10.71
N SER A 196 8.70 -14.31 -10.24
CA SER A 196 8.50 -13.56 -9.00
C SER A 196 7.29 -12.64 -9.09
N ASN A 197 7.15 -11.92 -10.21
CA ASN A 197 6.00 -11.07 -10.48
C ASN A 197 4.68 -11.86 -10.55
N MET A 198 4.67 -13.03 -11.19
CA MET A 198 3.49 -13.91 -11.16
C MET A 198 3.14 -14.35 -9.74
N GLY A 199 4.15 -14.64 -8.90
CA GLY A 199 3.96 -15.03 -7.51
C GLY A 199 3.36 -13.90 -6.67
N MET A 200 3.90 -12.68 -6.82
CA MET A 200 3.39 -11.46 -6.21
C MET A 200 1.94 -11.19 -6.58
N PHE A 201 1.62 -11.27 -7.88
CA PHE A 201 0.25 -11.06 -8.36
C PHE A 201 -0.76 -12.02 -7.72
N VAL A 202 -0.41 -13.30 -7.62
CA VAL A 202 -1.33 -14.31 -7.05
C VAL A 202 -1.48 -14.12 -5.53
N ALA A 203 -0.40 -13.77 -4.84
CA ALA A 203 -0.41 -13.54 -3.40
C ALA A 203 -1.20 -12.27 -3.01
N GLU A 204 -0.94 -11.14 -3.67
CA GLU A 204 -1.61 -9.87 -3.38
C GLU A 204 -3.08 -9.92 -3.75
N MET A 205 -3.42 -10.45 -4.93
CA MET A 205 -4.84 -10.64 -5.31
C MET A 205 -5.60 -11.47 -4.27
N SER A 206 -4.97 -12.49 -3.69
CA SER A 206 -5.56 -13.27 -2.60
C SER A 206 -5.79 -12.41 -1.36
N SER A 207 -4.79 -11.63 -0.92
CA SER A 207 -4.92 -10.75 0.24
C SER A 207 -6.06 -9.75 0.09
N ASP A 208 -6.11 -9.01 -1.02
CA ASP A 208 -7.12 -8.00 -1.31
C ASP A 208 -8.53 -8.59 -1.33
N SER A 209 -8.67 -9.77 -1.95
CA SER A 209 -9.96 -10.45 -2.05
C SER A 209 -10.48 -10.87 -0.68
N PHE A 210 -9.59 -11.36 0.19
CA PHE A 210 -9.93 -11.77 1.55
C PHE A 210 -10.16 -10.59 2.50
N GLN A 211 -9.50 -9.45 2.24
CA GLN A 211 -9.79 -8.20 2.92
C GLN A 211 -11.23 -7.74 2.65
N LEU A 212 -11.64 -7.67 1.39
CA LEU A 212 -13.01 -7.31 1.00
C LEU A 212 -14.04 -8.30 1.56
N LEU A 213 -13.74 -9.59 1.54
CA LEU A 213 -14.57 -10.61 2.19
C LEU A 213 -14.75 -10.31 3.68
N GLY A 214 -13.67 -10.04 4.41
CA GLY A 214 -13.73 -9.73 5.84
C GLY A 214 -14.53 -8.46 6.13
N MET A 215 -14.41 -7.44 5.29
CA MET A 215 -15.23 -6.22 5.36
C MET A 215 -16.72 -6.52 5.15
N ALA A 216 -17.06 -7.34 4.16
CA ALA A 216 -18.43 -7.74 3.87
C ALA A 216 -19.05 -8.59 5.00
N GLU A 217 -18.29 -9.54 5.54
CA GLU A 217 -18.72 -10.38 6.68
C GLU A 217 -18.94 -9.57 7.97
N ARG A 218 -18.34 -8.38 8.06
CA ARG A 218 -18.54 -7.40 9.14
C ARG A 218 -19.61 -6.35 8.83
N GLY A 219 -20.34 -6.47 7.71
CA GLY A 219 -21.41 -5.55 7.32
C GLY A 219 -20.91 -4.17 6.86
N MET A 220 -19.63 -4.02 6.55
CA MET A 220 -19.04 -2.77 6.03
C MET A 220 -19.26 -2.60 4.52
N LEU A 221 -19.47 -3.71 3.81
CA LEU A 221 -19.73 -3.76 2.38
C LEU A 221 -21.02 -4.54 2.10
N PRO A 222 -21.64 -4.34 0.93
CA PRO A 222 -22.81 -5.12 0.53
C PRO A 222 -22.55 -6.64 0.51
N GLU A 223 -23.59 -7.42 0.80
CA GLU A 223 -23.53 -8.89 0.94
C GLU A 223 -22.94 -9.61 -0.29
N PHE A 224 -23.08 -9.04 -1.49
CA PHE A 224 -22.53 -9.68 -2.69
C PHE A 224 -20.99 -9.81 -2.65
N PHE A 225 -20.27 -8.96 -1.90
CA PHE A 225 -18.82 -9.11 -1.67
C PHE A 225 -18.47 -10.33 -0.79
N ALA A 226 -19.43 -10.84 -0.01
CA ALA A 226 -19.26 -12.05 0.79
C ALA A 226 -19.45 -13.34 -0.03
N ARG A 227 -19.82 -13.25 -1.32
CA ARG A 227 -20.02 -14.42 -2.19
C ARG A 227 -18.70 -15.15 -2.42
N ARG A 228 -18.73 -16.46 -2.18
CA ARG A 228 -17.59 -17.35 -2.36
C ARG A 228 -17.79 -18.25 -3.57
N SER A 229 -16.69 -18.62 -4.23
CA SER A 229 -16.66 -19.67 -5.24
C SER A 229 -16.97 -21.04 -4.60
N PRO A 230 -17.25 -22.09 -5.41
CA PRO A 230 -17.38 -23.46 -4.91
C PRO A 230 -16.13 -23.96 -4.15
N TYR A 231 -14.98 -23.31 -4.36
CA TYR A 231 -13.71 -23.61 -3.70
C TYR A 231 -13.44 -22.73 -2.47
N GLY A 232 -14.39 -21.87 -2.10
CA GLY A 232 -14.30 -21.01 -0.92
C GLY A 232 -13.47 -19.73 -1.10
N ALA A 233 -13.18 -19.33 -2.35
CA ALA A 233 -12.45 -18.10 -2.69
C ALA A 233 -13.43 -16.91 -2.88
N PRO A 234 -13.08 -15.66 -2.50
CA PRO A 234 -13.96 -14.51 -2.66
C PRO A 234 -14.06 -14.07 -4.13
N LEU A 235 -15.13 -14.45 -4.83
CA LEU A 235 -15.23 -14.24 -6.28
C LEU A 235 -15.23 -12.76 -6.64
N VAL A 236 -16.03 -11.95 -5.94
CA VAL A 236 -16.19 -10.53 -6.28
C VAL A 236 -14.93 -9.74 -5.96
N GLY A 237 -14.27 -10.04 -4.85
CA GLY A 237 -12.98 -9.45 -4.51
C GLY A 237 -11.93 -9.72 -5.59
N ILE A 238 -11.84 -10.97 -6.07
CA ILE A 238 -10.92 -11.37 -7.13
C ILE A 238 -11.16 -10.56 -8.42
N LEU A 239 -12.42 -10.40 -8.83
CA LEU A 239 -12.77 -9.64 -10.04
C LEU A 239 -12.46 -8.15 -9.90
N PHE A 240 -12.68 -7.57 -8.73
CA PHE A 240 -12.35 -6.17 -8.44
C PHE A 240 -10.84 -5.94 -8.39
N SER A 241 -10.06 -6.86 -7.80
CA SER A 241 -8.59 -6.77 -7.85
C SER A 241 -8.03 -6.96 -9.25
N ALA A 242 -8.66 -7.81 -10.08
CA ALA A 242 -8.26 -8.00 -11.47
C ALA A 242 -8.57 -6.77 -12.36
N SER A 243 -9.60 -5.98 -12.03
CA SER A 243 -9.98 -4.80 -12.83
C SER A 243 -8.94 -3.67 -12.74
N GLY A 244 -8.19 -3.59 -11.64
CA GLY A 244 -7.09 -2.62 -11.47
C GLY A 244 -6.05 -2.69 -12.59
N VAL A 245 -5.69 -3.91 -13.02
CA VAL A 245 -4.76 -4.14 -14.13
C VAL A 245 -5.24 -3.45 -15.41
N ALA A 246 -6.54 -3.54 -15.72
CA ALA A 246 -7.10 -2.90 -16.91
C ALA A 246 -7.18 -1.38 -16.74
N LEU A 247 -7.66 -0.92 -15.57
CA LEU A 247 -7.92 0.49 -15.29
C LEU A 247 -6.66 1.34 -15.15
N LEU A 248 -5.52 0.74 -14.77
CA LEU A 248 -4.28 1.47 -14.47
C LEU A 248 -3.17 1.21 -15.48
N SER A 249 -3.44 0.41 -16.52
CA SER A 249 -2.48 0.08 -17.59
C SER A 249 -1.93 1.27 -18.38
N TRP A 250 -2.52 2.46 -18.25
CA TRP A 250 -2.10 3.70 -18.91
C TRP A 250 -1.21 4.60 -18.04
N LEU A 251 -1.08 4.32 -16.75
CA LEU A 251 -0.19 5.06 -15.85
C LEU A 251 1.25 4.56 -15.98
N SER A 252 2.21 5.44 -15.74
CA SER A 252 3.61 5.07 -15.63
C SER A 252 3.89 4.36 -14.30
N PHE A 253 4.96 3.55 -14.28
CA PHE A 253 5.42 2.84 -13.07
C PHE A 253 5.59 3.78 -11.86
N GLN A 254 6.19 4.96 -12.09
CA GLN A 254 6.41 5.94 -11.02
C GLN A 254 5.11 6.54 -10.49
N GLU A 255 4.13 6.81 -11.35
CA GLU A 255 2.81 7.30 -10.94
C GLU A 255 2.05 6.25 -10.12
N ILE A 256 2.12 4.98 -10.54
CA ILE A 256 1.49 3.86 -9.83
C ILE A 256 2.09 3.71 -8.44
N ILE A 257 3.42 3.64 -8.31
CA ILE A 257 4.12 3.55 -7.01
C ILE A 257 3.80 4.74 -6.13
N ALA A 258 3.83 5.96 -6.66
CA ALA A 258 3.54 7.16 -5.86
C ALA A 258 2.10 7.13 -5.31
N ALA A 259 1.13 6.70 -6.12
CA ALA A 259 -0.27 6.62 -5.72
C ALA A 259 -0.51 5.52 -4.66
N GLU A 260 0.03 4.32 -4.86
CA GLU A 260 -0.17 3.23 -3.89
C GLU A 260 0.60 3.47 -2.59
N ASN A 261 1.86 3.93 -2.64
CA ASN A 261 2.60 4.31 -1.43
C ASN A 261 1.85 5.34 -0.58
N PHE A 262 1.23 6.34 -1.20
CA PHE A 262 0.43 7.34 -0.49
C PHE A 262 -0.74 6.70 0.29
N LEU A 263 -1.49 5.81 -0.37
CA LEU A 263 -2.62 5.10 0.22
C LEU A 263 -2.17 4.12 1.31
N TYR A 264 -1.10 3.37 1.05
CA TYR A 264 -0.50 2.44 2.00
C TYR A 264 -0.01 3.15 3.26
N CYS A 265 0.66 4.29 3.11
CA CYS A 265 1.14 5.13 4.20
C CYS A 265 0.03 5.58 5.13
N PHE A 266 -1.10 6.04 4.58
CA PHE A 266 -2.28 6.38 5.38
C PHE A 266 -2.71 5.18 6.23
N GLY A 267 -2.79 4.00 5.63
CA GLY A 267 -3.22 2.82 6.35
C GLY A 267 -2.24 2.33 7.41
N MET A 268 -0.94 2.48 7.18
CA MET A 268 0.09 2.15 8.16
C MET A 268 0.00 3.04 9.40
N ILE A 269 -0.27 4.34 9.24
CA ILE A 269 -0.47 5.26 10.38
C ILE A 269 -1.68 4.80 11.21
N MET A 270 -2.78 4.42 10.56
CA MET A 270 -3.99 3.94 11.24
C MET A 270 -3.71 2.67 12.03
N GLU A 271 -2.93 1.73 11.49
CA GLU A 271 -2.49 0.53 12.20
C GLU A 271 -1.60 0.83 13.40
N PHE A 272 -0.64 1.74 13.26
CA PHE A 272 0.25 2.14 14.35
C PHE A 272 -0.55 2.76 15.51
N VAL A 273 -1.49 3.65 15.20
CA VAL A 273 -2.39 4.24 16.19
C VAL A 273 -3.26 3.15 16.84
N ALA A 274 -3.86 2.27 16.05
CA ALA A 274 -4.69 1.18 16.56
C ALA A 274 -3.91 0.23 17.48
N PHE A 275 -2.66 -0.09 17.12
CA PHE A 275 -1.78 -0.93 17.93
C PHE A 275 -1.54 -0.33 19.32
N VAL A 276 -1.14 0.94 19.38
CA VAL A 276 -0.86 1.63 20.64
C VAL A 276 -2.14 1.77 21.45
N LYS A 277 -3.24 2.19 20.83
CA LYS A 277 -4.54 2.38 21.49
C LYS A 277 -5.06 1.09 22.10
N LEU A 278 -5.11 0.00 21.35
CA LEU A 278 -5.55 -1.31 21.85
C LEU A 278 -4.65 -1.84 22.97
N ARG A 279 -3.36 -1.48 22.97
CA ARG A 279 -2.43 -1.88 24.02
C ARG A 279 -2.70 -1.15 25.33
N VAL A 280 -3.15 0.10 25.28
CA VAL A 280 -3.47 0.93 26.46
C VAL A 280 -4.88 0.63 26.97
N GLU A 281 -5.88 0.58 26.09
CA GLU A 281 -7.29 0.41 26.46
C GLU A 281 -7.65 -1.05 26.78
N GLN A 282 -7.00 -2.00 26.12
CA GLN A 282 -7.26 -3.44 26.31
C GLN A 282 -5.99 -4.22 26.67
N PRO A 283 -5.39 -3.94 27.85
CA PRO A 283 -4.15 -4.59 28.28
C PRO A 283 -4.36 -6.08 28.65
N ALA A 284 -5.56 -6.44 29.12
CA ALA A 284 -5.93 -7.79 29.54
C ALA A 284 -6.42 -8.69 28.39
N ALA A 285 -6.57 -8.15 27.17
CA ALA A 285 -7.00 -8.95 26.02
C ALA A 285 -6.03 -10.11 25.75
N SER A 286 -6.60 -11.27 25.37
CA SER A 286 -5.80 -12.43 24.98
C SER A 286 -4.99 -12.13 23.73
N ARG A 287 -3.68 -12.37 23.80
CA ARG A 287 -2.74 -12.17 22.69
C ARG A 287 -1.79 -13.36 22.65
N PRO A 288 -2.02 -14.34 21.76
CA PRO A 288 -1.14 -15.50 21.60
C PRO A 288 0.32 -15.13 21.35
N TYR A 289 0.57 -13.99 20.71
CA TYR A 289 1.87 -13.36 20.59
C TYR A 289 1.85 -11.93 21.13
N LYS A 290 2.86 -11.57 21.94
CA LYS A 290 3.05 -10.22 22.49
C LYS A 290 4.45 -9.72 22.17
N VAL A 291 4.54 -8.49 21.68
CA VAL A 291 5.83 -7.80 21.49
C VAL A 291 6.48 -7.61 22.87
N PRO A 292 7.73 -8.05 23.09
CA PRO A 292 8.39 -8.07 24.40
C PRO A 292 8.90 -6.69 24.85
N LEU A 293 8.20 -5.62 24.48
CA LEU A 293 8.49 -4.24 24.88
C LEU A 293 7.32 -3.70 25.69
N GLY A 294 7.55 -2.79 26.63
CA GLY A 294 6.47 -2.01 27.27
C GLY A 294 5.80 -1.06 26.27
N THR A 295 4.72 -0.37 26.67
CA THR A 295 4.01 0.57 25.78
C THR A 295 4.93 1.67 25.24
N THR A 296 5.76 2.27 26.10
CA THR A 296 6.76 3.27 25.68
C THR A 296 7.76 2.69 24.68
N GLY A 297 8.28 1.49 24.92
CA GLY A 297 9.20 0.82 24.00
C GLY A 297 8.55 0.53 22.64
N CYS A 298 7.26 0.16 22.62
CA CYS A 298 6.48 0.01 21.40
C CYS A 298 6.29 1.32 20.65
N VAL A 299 6.01 2.43 21.33
CA VAL A 299 5.91 3.75 20.69
C VAL A 299 7.25 4.14 20.06
N LEU A 300 8.35 3.98 20.80
CA LEU A 300 9.70 4.26 20.28
C LEU A 300 10.06 3.38 19.08
N MET A 301 9.67 2.11 19.09
CA MET A 301 9.86 1.18 17.97
C MET A 301 9.13 1.63 16.70
N LEU A 302 7.97 2.31 16.84
CA LEU A 302 7.18 2.81 15.72
C LEU A 302 7.64 4.18 15.20
N LEU A 303 8.52 4.90 15.92
CA LEU A 303 8.98 6.21 15.49
C LEU A 303 9.73 6.18 14.14
N PRO A 304 10.77 5.33 13.93
CA PRO A 304 11.48 5.31 12.66
C PRO A 304 10.59 5.06 11.43
N PRO A 305 9.70 4.03 11.39
CA PRO A 305 8.83 3.82 10.24
C PRO A 305 7.79 4.94 10.09
N THR A 306 7.33 5.56 11.18
CA THR A 306 6.43 6.72 11.12
C THR A 306 7.11 7.91 10.44
N VAL A 307 8.38 8.20 10.78
CA VAL A 307 9.14 9.28 10.11
C VAL A 307 9.32 8.95 8.62
N LEU A 308 9.65 7.70 8.28
CA LEU A 308 9.80 7.29 6.88
C LEU A 308 8.51 7.48 6.08
N ILE A 309 7.35 7.10 6.65
CA ILE A 309 6.03 7.33 6.05
C ILE A 309 5.83 8.81 5.73
N PHE A 310 6.16 9.71 6.67
CA PHE A 310 6.06 11.15 6.44
C PHE A 310 7.06 11.69 5.41
N MET A 311 8.19 11.02 5.19
CA MET A 311 9.13 11.41 4.11
C MET A 311 8.63 10.97 2.73
N VAL A 312 7.99 9.79 2.64
CA VAL A 312 7.50 9.19 1.39
C VAL A 312 6.21 9.86 0.91
N VAL A 313 5.25 10.06 1.82
CA VAL A 313 4.07 10.87 1.53
C VAL A 313 4.56 12.26 1.20
N SER A 314 4.31 12.73 -0.02
CA SER A 314 4.74 14.06 -0.48
C SER A 314 4.40 15.11 0.58
N LEU A 315 5.43 15.50 1.35
CA LEU A 315 5.35 16.57 2.34
C LEU A 315 4.70 17.79 1.70
N ALA A 316 4.98 18.06 0.43
CA ALA A 316 4.40 19.15 -0.34
C ALA A 316 2.86 19.15 -0.36
N ALA A 317 2.16 18.04 -0.64
CA ALA A 317 0.70 18.06 -0.78
C ALA A 317 -0.02 18.16 0.58
N VAL A 318 0.48 17.43 1.59
CA VAL A 318 -0.05 17.47 2.95
C VAL A 318 0.27 18.81 3.62
N PHE A 319 1.51 19.29 3.50
CA PHE A 319 1.93 20.61 3.96
C PHE A 319 1.19 21.72 3.22
N PHE A 320 0.98 21.61 1.91
CA PHE A 320 0.16 22.56 1.15
C PHE A 320 -1.27 22.56 1.66
N GLY A 321 -1.91 21.41 1.90
CA GLY A 321 -3.23 21.36 2.53
C GLY A 321 -3.26 22.00 3.93
N PHE A 322 -2.28 21.69 4.78
CA PHE A 322 -2.14 22.24 6.13
C PHE A 322 -1.81 23.74 6.15
N LEU A 323 -1.11 24.27 5.15
CA LEU A 323 -0.86 25.71 5.00
C LEU A 323 -2.01 26.44 4.31
N LEU A 324 -2.63 25.81 3.31
CA LEU A 324 -3.70 26.38 2.50
C LEU A 324 -4.91 26.68 3.36
N HIS A 325 -5.33 25.77 4.25
CA HIS A 325 -6.49 26.02 5.10
C HIS A 325 -6.35 27.26 6.03
N PRO A 326 -5.27 27.41 6.83
CA PRO A 326 -5.06 28.64 7.61
C PRO A 326 -4.78 29.87 6.73
N PHE A 327 -4.14 29.71 5.56
CA PHE A 327 -3.98 30.81 4.60
C PHE A 327 -5.31 31.28 4.03
N LEU A 328 -6.21 30.38 3.65
CA LEU A 328 -7.56 30.70 3.17
C LEU A 328 -8.38 31.39 4.28
N LYS A 329 -8.29 30.91 5.53
CA LYS A 329 -8.90 31.63 6.68
C LYS A 329 -8.28 33.00 6.92
N LEU A 330 -6.98 33.19 6.68
CA LEU A 330 -6.33 34.50 6.76
C LEU A 330 -6.79 35.42 5.62
N ALA A 331 -6.88 34.90 4.39
CA ALA A 331 -7.36 35.61 3.22
C ALA A 331 -8.82 36.05 3.39
N GLU A 332 -9.66 35.19 3.97
CA GLU A 332 -11.04 35.50 4.39
C GLU A 332 -11.06 36.64 5.41
N ARG A 333 -10.30 36.52 6.51
CA ARG A 333 -10.22 37.56 7.57
C ARG A 333 -9.68 38.91 7.06
N ARG A 334 -8.75 38.89 6.11
CA ARG A 334 -8.13 40.08 5.50
C ARG A 334 -8.91 40.60 4.28
N ARG A 335 -10.04 39.96 3.91
CA ARG A 335 -10.85 40.26 2.73
C ARG A 335 -10.07 40.30 1.41
N TRP A 336 -9.08 39.43 1.26
CA TRP A 336 -8.31 39.30 0.02
C TRP A 336 -9.11 38.58 -1.09
N ALA A 337 -10.10 37.78 -0.70
CA ALA A 337 -11.02 37.11 -1.60
C ALA A 337 -12.40 36.99 -0.92
N THR A 338 -13.46 36.98 -1.73
CA THR A 338 -14.84 36.75 -1.28
C THR A 338 -15.12 35.25 -1.26
N PHE A 339 -15.47 34.74 -0.08
CA PHE A 339 -15.84 33.34 0.12
C PHE A 339 -17.36 33.23 0.11
N SER A 340 -17.89 32.24 -0.63
CA SER A 340 -19.33 31.98 -0.71
C SER A 340 -19.75 31.08 0.45
N SER A 341 -20.86 31.43 1.11
CA SER A 341 -21.60 30.51 1.98
C SER A 341 -23.05 30.42 1.51
N SER A 342 -23.59 29.22 1.38
CA SER A 342 -25.01 29.01 1.10
C SER A 342 -25.76 28.82 2.41
N SER A 343 -26.82 29.62 2.62
CA SER A 343 -27.74 29.51 3.76
C SER A 343 -28.62 28.26 3.70
N ASP A 344 -28.71 27.61 2.53
CA ASP A 344 -29.50 26.40 2.32
C ASP A 344 -28.79 25.14 2.83
N LEU A 345 -27.51 25.25 3.22
CA LEU A 345 -26.73 24.14 3.76
C LEU A 345 -26.83 24.09 5.30
N PRO A 346 -26.99 22.89 5.90
CA PRO A 346 -27.01 22.74 7.35
C PRO A 346 -25.70 23.23 7.97
N ALA A 347 -25.79 23.97 9.08
CA ALA A 347 -24.60 24.40 9.81
C ALA A 347 -23.82 23.19 10.33
N LEU A 348 -22.53 23.10 9.97
CA LEU A 348 -21.66 21.99 10.31
C LEU A 348 -21.45 21.83 11.83
N ASP A 349 -21.67 22.89 12.62
CA ASP A 349 -21.44 22.93 14.07
C ASP A 349 -22.70 23.22 14.91
N GLY A 350 -23.90 23.14 14.32
CA GLY A 350 -25.16 23.43 15.04
C GLY A 350 -25.34 24.88 15.51
N ALA A 351 -24.49 25.81 15.04
CA ALA A 351 -24.66 27.24 15.27
C ALA A 351 -25.64 27.85 14.24
N PRO A 352 -26.53 28.79 14.63
CA PRO A 352 -27.47 29.41 13.70
C PRO A 352 -26.73 30.18 12.58
N PRO A 353 -27.32 30.27 11.38
CA PRO A 353 -26.72 30.98 10.25
C PRO A 353 -26.47 32.45 10.61
N ARG A 354 -25.32 32.99 10.20
CA ARG A 354 -25.02 34.42 10.35
C ARG A 354 -25.89 35.19 9.37
N GLU A 355 -26.77 36.06 9.89
CA GLU A 355 -27.53 37.01 9.09
C GLU A 355 -26.57 37.91 8.29
N HIS A 356 -26.80 38.00 6.99
CA HIS A 356 -26.17 39.00 6.14
C HIS A 356 -26.93 40.32 6.36
N ASP A 357 -26.22 41.37 6.77
CA ASP A 357 -26.72 42.75 6.68
C ASP A 357 -26.92 43.08 5.20
N ASP A 358 -28.16 42.99 4.73
CA ASP A 358 -28.59 43.62 3.48
C ASP A 358 -28.51 45.13 3.66
N ILE A 359 -27.52 45.77 3.02
CA ILE A 359 -27.47 47.22 2.87
C ILE A 359 -28.61 47.60 1.92
N ALA A 360 -29.77 47.93 2.50
CA ALA A 360 -30.87 48.57 1.81
C ALA A 360 -30.41 49.95 1.32
N ASN A 361 -30.57 50.16 0.02
CA ASN A 361 -30.23 51.37 -0.70
C ASN A 361 -31.33 52.43 -0.45
N ASP A 362 -31.31 53.09 0.71
CA ASP A 362 -32.10 54.30 0.99
C ASP A 362 -31.33 55.53 0.48
N ASP A 363 -31.45 55.83 -0.81
CA ASP A 363 -31.04 57.10 -1.41
C ASP A 363 -31.88 57.36 -2.69
N GLU A 364 -33.22 57.46 -2.53
CA GLU A 364 -34.10 57.97 -3.60
C GLU A 364 -35.21 58.89 -3.04
N GLU A 365 -34.90 59.70 -2.03
CA GLU A 365 -35.82 60.73 -1.50
C GLU A 365 -35.13 62.07 -1.22
N ALA A 366 -34.29 62.55 -2.14
CA ALA A 366 -33.78 63.92 -2.07
C ALA A 366 -33.24 64.45 -3.42
N LEU A 367 -34.09 64.69 -4.44
CA LEU A 367 -33.85 65.69 -5.52
C LEU A 367 -34.92 65.69 -6.64
N VAL A 368 -36.18 66.08 -6.40
CA VAL A 368 -36.99 66.86 -7.38
C VAL A 368 -38.03 67.72 -6.63
N MET A 369 -37.54 68.74 -5.92
CA MET A 369 -38.29 69.98 -5.64
C MET A 369 -37.39 71.13 -6.11
N ALA A 370 -37.24 71.25 -7.44
CA ALA A 370 -36.73 72.44 -8.15
C ALA A 370 -36.77 72.21 -9.67
N HIS A 371 -37.96 72.18 -10.29
CA HIS A 371 -38.31 72.98 -11.47
C HIS A 371 -39.75 72.75 -11.93
#